data_AF-A0A7C2VYP5-F1
#
_entry.id   AF-A0A7C2VYP5-F1
#
_cell.length_a   1.000
_cell.length_b   1.000
_cell.length_c   1.000
_cell.angle_alpha   90.00
_cell.angle_beta   90.00
_cell.angle_gamma   90.00
#
_symmetry.space_group_name_H-M   'P 1'
#
loop_
_entity.id
_entity.type
_entity.pdbx_description
1 polymer ?
#
loop_
_entity_poly.entity_id
_entity_poly.type
_entity_poly.pdbx_seq_one_letter_code
_entity_poly.pdbx_strand_id
1 'polypeptide(L)'
;KLYELWQKAPHKVRFPEGEDLKAVRDRVVGFVEGLLKAKQGKRVALVSHRVVLKVLICSLLGLGLEAFWRVVQGTAALNHFRWRDGFWEVRLLNDTCHLKGLGDEGAVEF
;
A
#
# COMPACT_ATOMS: atom_id res chain seq x y z
N LYS A 1 15.26 2.09 -20.30
CA LYS A 1 15.33 0.65 -19.90
C LYS A 1 14.78 0.36 -18.49
N LEU A 2 15.46 0.70 -17.37
CA LEU A 2 14.94 0.39 -16.03
C LEU A 2 13.63 1.13 -15.70
N TYR A 3 13.58 2.44 -15.98
CA TYR A 3 12.39 3.25 -15.75
C TYR A 3 11.16 2.79 -16.56
N GLU A 4 11.35 2.36 -17.80
CA GLU A 4 10.27 1.77 -18.61
C GLU A 4 9.77 0.45 -18.01
N LEU A 5 10.70 -0.40 -17.54
CA LEU A 5 10.35 -1.64 -16.85
C LEU A 5 9.56 -1.34 -15.56
N TRP A 6 9.96 -0.29 -14.82
CA TRP A 6 9.23 0.19 -13.65
C TRP A 6 7.80 0.62 -13.98
N GLN A 7 7.60 1.35 -15.09
CA GLN A 7 6.26 1.77 -15.51
C GLN A 7 5.39 0.59 -15.96
N LYS A 8 5.95 -0.38 -16.70
CA LYS A 8 5.16 -1.47 -17.33
C LYS A 8 5.03 -2.73 -16.47
N ALA A 9 6.09 -3.11 -15.77
CA ALA A 9 6.18 -4.35 -14.99
C ALA A 9 7.01 -4.12 -13.71
N PRO A 10 6.52 -3.27 -12.77
CA PRO A 10 7.27 -2.88 -11.57
C PRO A 10 7.68 -4.08 -10.69
N HIS A 11 6.89 -5.15 -10.68
CA HIS A 11 7.17 -6.40 -9.97
C HIS A 11 8.42 -7.14 -10.47
N LYS A 12 8.95 -6.79 -11.65
CA LYS A 12 10.19 -7.35 -12.21
C LYS A 12 11.40 -6.45 -11.99
N VAL A 13 11.22 -5.27 -11.38
CA VAL A 13 12.29 -4.31 -11.15
C VAL A 13 13.03 -4.62 -9.87
N ARG A 14 14.36 -4.60 -9.96
CA ARG A 14 15.27 -4.44 -8.83
C ARG A 14 16.07 -3.17 -9.05
N PHE A 15 15.97 -2.22 -8.12
CA PHE A 15 16.75 -0.99 -8.18
C PHE A 15 18.22 -1.29 -7.81
N PRO A 16 19.21 -0.75 -8.56
CA PRO A 16 20.61 -0.86 -8.18
C PRO A 16 20.82 -0.35 -6.75
N GLU A 17 21.55 -1.11 -5.93
CA GLU A 17 21.83 -0.79 -4.52
C GLU A 17 20.57 -0.61 -3.64
N GLY A 18 19.40 -0.99 -4.17
CA GLY A 18 18.11 -0.86 -3.50
C GLY A 18 17.34 -2.18 -3.46
N GLU A 19 16.07 -2.07 -3.08
CA GLU A 19 15.16 -3.19 -2.94
C GLU A 19 14.30 -3.40 -4.20
N ASP A 20 13.80 -4.62 -4.38
CA ASP A 20 12.69 -4.92 -5.27
C ASP A 20 11.36 -4.92 -4.51
N LEU A 21 10.22 -4.96 -5.23
CA LEU A 21 8.90 -4.93 -4.58
C LEU A 21 8.63 -6.18 -3.72
N LYS A 22 9.31 -7.30 -3.96
CA LYS A 22 9.16 -8.51 -3.16
C LYS A 22 9.80 -8.32 -1.78
N ALA A 23 11.00 -7.76 -1.71
CA ALA A 23 11.65 -7.41 -0.45
C ALA A 23 10.79 -6.43 0.38
N VAL A 24 10.22 -5.41 -0.27
CA VAL A 24 9.27 -4.48 0.38
C VAL A 24 8.03 -5.21 0.90
N ARG A 25 7.47 -6.15 0.13
CA ARG A 25 6.32 -6.96 0.53
C ARG A 25 6.63 -7.78 1.77
N ASP A 26 7.73 -8.53 1.72
CA ASP A 26 8.07 -9.49 2.77
C ASP A 26 8.29 -8.76 4.11
N ARG A 27 8.94 -7.57 4.10
CA ARG A 27 9.09 -6.77 5.33
C ARG A 27 7.77 -6.18 5.85
N VAL A 28 6.92 -5.65 4.97
CA VAL A 28 5.70 -4.93 5.41
C VAL A 28 4.61 -5.90 5.85
N VAL A 29 4.47 -7.04 5.17
CA VAL A 29 3.55 -8.10 5.56
C VAL A 29 3.98 -8.72 6.88
N GLY A 30 5.27 -9.06 7.03
CA GLY A 30 5.79 -9.59 8.30
C GLY A 30 5.57 -8.64 9.48
N PHE A 31 5.73 -7.33 9.28
CA PHE A 31 5.41 -6.32 10.29
C PHE A 31 3.91 -6.33 10.66
N VAL A 32 3.01 -6.36 9.67
CA VAL A 32 1.56 -6.39 9.91
C VAL A 32 1.11 -7.69 10.59
N GLU A 33 1.67 -8.83 10.22
CA GLU A 33 1.42 -10.11 10.90
C GLU A 33 1.89 -10.09 12.36
N GLY A 34 3.05 -9.47 12.62
CA GLY A 34 3.53 -9.24 13.98
C GLY A 34 2.57 -8.37 14.79
N LEU A 35 2.03 -7.29 14.19
CA LEU A 35 1.03 -6.44 14.82
C LEU A 35 -0.28 -7.18 15.12
N LEU A 36 -0.75 -8.01 14.18
CA LEU A 36 -1.95 -8.83 14.38
C LEU A 36 -1.83 -9.71 15.64
N LYS A 37 -0.65 -10.33 15.83
CA LYS A 37 -0.36 -11.16 17.01
C LYS A 37 -0.27 -10.33 18.29
N ALA A 38 0.37 -9.17 18.24
CA ALA A 38 0.66 -8.36 19.43
C ALA A 38 -0.50 -7.45 19.90
N LYS A 39 -1.43 -7.08 19.02
CA LYS A 39 -2.45 -6.05 19.25
C LYS A 39 -3.87 -6.51 18.90
N GLN A 40 -4.18 -7.78 19.16
CA GLN A 40 -5.50 -8.34 18.86
C GLN A 40 -6.65 -7.51 19.47
N GLY A 41 -7.67 -7.21 18.66
CA GLY A 41 -8.84 -6.42 19.07
C GLY A 41 -8.61 -4.91 19.17
N LYS A 42 -7.40 -4.40 18.90
CA LYS A 42 -7.10 -2.96 18.93
C LYS A 42 -7.14 -2.35 17.53
N ARG A 43 -7.45 -1.06 17.44
CA ARG A 43 -7.26 -0.25 16.22
C ARG A 43 -5.84 0.30 16.22
N VAL A 44 -5.17 0.19 15.07
CA VAL A 44 -3.80 0.68 14.87
C VAL A 44 -3.79 1.59 13.65
N ALA A 45 -3.14 2.74 13.76
CA ALA A 45 -2.87 3.62 12.63
C ALA A 45 -1.45 3.33 12.10
N LEU A 46 -1.33 3.13 10.79
CA LEU A 46 -0.04 2.95 10.11
C LEU A 46 0.18 4.15 9.18
N VAL A 47 1.31 4.83 9.35
CA VAL A 47 1.72 5.94 8.50
C VAL A 47 2.96 5.50 7.72
N SER A 48 2.90 5.62 6.39
CA SER A 48 3.99 5.16 5.52
C SER A 48 3.97 5.89 4.18
N HIS A 49 4.78 5.40 3.23
CA HIS A 49 4.97 5.99 1.92
C HIS A 49 4.24 5.22 0.81
N ARG A 50 4.03 5.88 -0.32
CA ARG A 50 3.24 5.39 -1.46
C ARG A 50 3.60 3.96 -1.92
N VAL A 51 4.89 3.67 -2.13
CA VAL A 51 5.32 2.33 -2.61
C VAL A 51 4.97 1.25 -1.59
N VAL A 52 5.28 1.48 -0.31
CA VAL A 52 5.03 0.54 0.78
C VAL A 52 3.53 0.28 0.93
N LEU A 53 2.72 1.34 0.94
CA LEU A 53 1.26 1.22 1.06
C LEU A 53 0.66 0.45 -0.12
N LYS A 54 1.08 0.73 -1.35
CA LYS A 54 0.60 0.01 -2.54
C LYS A 54 0.94 -1.48 -2.50
N VAL A 55 2.17 -1.82 -2.12
CA VAL A 55 2.60 -3.22 -1.96
C VAL A 55 1.81 -3.92 -0.85
N LEU A 56 1.60 -3.24 0.29
CA LEU A 56 0.80 -3.77 1.38
C LEU A 56 -0.64 -4.01 0.93
N ILE A 57 -1.28 -3.03 0.30
CA ILE A 57 -2.66 -3.13 -0.20
C ILE A 57 -2.81 -4.31 -1.17
N CYS A 58 -1.89 -4.47 -2.14
CA CYS A 58 -1.91 -5.65 -3.02
C CYS A 58 -1.92 -6.94 -2.19
N SER A 59 -1.02 -7.04 -1.20
CA SER A 59 -0.88 -8.24 -0.37
C SER A 59 -2.10 -8.52 0.48
N LEU A 60 -2.67 -7.50 1.13
CA LEU A 60 -3.88 -7.65 1.97
C LEU A 60 -5.10 -8.08 1.13
N LEU A 61 -5.17 -7.66 -0.14
CA LEU A 61 -6.24 -8.01 -1.07
C LEU A 61 -5.99 -9.31 -1.84
N GLY A 62 -4.88 -10.02 -1.58
CA GLY A 62 -4.52 -11.24 -2.31
C GLY A 62 -4.13 -11.00 -3.78
N LEU A 63 -3.76 -9.77 -4.14
CA LEU A 63 -3.32 -9.39 -5.48
C LEU A 63 -1.81 -9.64 -5.62
N GLY A 64 -1.39 -10.04 -6.82
CA GLY A 64 0.02 -10.05 -7.18
C GLY A 64 0.61 -8.65 -7.34
N LEU A 65 1.94 -8.54 -7.28
CA LEU A 65 2.65 -7.25 -7.36
C LEU A 65 2.58 -6.64 -8.78
N GLU A 66 2.17 -7.40 -9.79
CA GLU A 66 1.82 -6.90 -11.12
C GLU A 66 0.63 -5.93 -11.08
N ALA A 67 -0.23 -6.00 -10.06
CA ALA A 67 -1.29 -5.05 -9.84
C ALA A 67 -0.82 -3.73 -9.20
N PHE A 68 0.48 -3.55 -8.92
CA PHE A 68 1.03 -2.38 -8.23
C PHE A 68 0.50 -1.06 -8.80
N TRP A 69 0.52 -0.86 -10.12
CA TRP A 69 0.03 0.39 -10.73
C TRP A 69 -1.50 0.54 -10.74
N ARG A 70 -2.25 -0.54 -10.50
CA ARG A 70 -3.73 -0.49 -10.36
C ARG A 70 -4.17 0.10 -9.03
N VAL A 71 -3.29 0.11 -8.01
CA VAL A 71 -3.56 0.73 -6.72
C VAL A 71 -3.13 2.20 -6.75
N VAL A 72 -4.10 3.12 -6.72
CA VAL A 72 -3.83 4.56 -6.60
C VAL A 72 -3.80 4.95 -5.12
N GLN A 73 -2.88 5.84 -4.78
CA GLN A 73 -2.70 6.38 -3.42
C GLN A 73 -2.30 7.84 -3.54
N GLY A 74 -3.14 8.73 -3.00
CA GLY A 74 -2.90 10.15 -2.86
C GLY A 74 -2.19 10.49 -1.56
N THR A 75 -1.73 11.74 -1.48
CA THR A 75 -1.11 12.28 -0.26
C THR A 75 -2.14 12.32 0.87
N ALA A 76 -1.73 11.90 2.07
CA ALA A 76 -2.57 11.80 3.26
C ALA A 76 -3.86 10.96 3.06
N ALA A 77 -3.91 10.09 2.03
CA ALA A 77 -5.08 9.28 1.78
C ALA A 77 -5.30 8.24 2.90
N LEU A 78 -6.55 8.10 3.33
CA LEU A 78 -6.95 7.13 4.34
C LEU A 78 -7.29 5.79 3.69
N ASN A 79 -6.78 4.72 4.30
CA ASN A 79 -7.15 3.35 3.97
C ASN A 79 -7.60 2.65 5.24
N HIS A 80 -8.66 1.85 5.16
CA HIS A 80 -9.21 1.15 6.32
C HIS A 80 -9.39 -0.33 5.99
N PHE A 81 -8.62 -1.16 6.70
CA PHE A 81 -8.70 -2.61 6.62
C PHE A 81 -9.11 -3.18 7.96
N ARG A 82 -9.91 -4.25 7.92
CA ARG A 82 -10.32 -5.02 9.09
C ARG A 82 -9.92 -6.47 8.91
N TRP A 83 -9.20 -7.01 9.89
CA TRP A 83 -8.93 -8.45 9.94
C TRP A 83 -10.16 -9.19 10.48
N ARG A 84 -10.61 -10.22 9.77
CA ARG A 84 -11.73 -11.07 10.16
C ARG A 84 -11.54 -12.47 9.56
N ASP A 85 -11.76 -13.51 10.38
CA ASP A 85 -11.85 -14.91 9.95
C ASP A 85 -10.73 -15.38 8.99
N GLY A 86 -9.49 -14.90 9.23
CA GLY A 86 -8.32 -15.31 8.43
C GLY A 86 -8.06 -14.48 7.16
N PHE A 87 -8.83 -13.43 6.91
CA PHE A 87 -8.62 -12.55 5.76
C PHE A 87 -8.78 -11.05 6.12
N TRP A 88 -8.32 -10.20 5.20
CA TRP A 88 -8.48 -8.75 5.32
C TRP A 88 -9.68 -8.25 4.52
N GLU A 89 -10.61 -7.62 5.21
CA GLU A 89 -11.71 -6.86 4.61
C GLU A 89 -11.26 -5.43 4.36
N VAL A 90 -11.39 -4.95 3.14
CA VAL A 90 -11.20 -3.53 2.83
C VAL A 90 -12.50 -2.76 3.02
N ARG A 91 -12.45 -1.67 3.77
CA ARG A 91 -13.59 -0.82 4.10
C ARG A 91 -13.48 0.57 3.47
N LEU A 92 -12.25 1.02 3.24
CA LEU A 92 -11.94 2.30 2.61
C LEU A 92 -10.60 2.17 1.89
N LEU A 93 -10.49 2.74 0.70
CA LEU A 93 -9.23 2.87 -0.03
C LEU A 93 -9.10 4.28 -0.57
N ASN A 94 -7.90 4.83 -0.43
CA ASN A 94 -7.51 6.09 -1.04
C ASN A 94 -8.47 7.26 -0.76
N ASP A 95 -9.06 7.33 0.44
CA ASP A 95 -9.99 8.42 0.76
C ASP A 95 -9.22 9.70 1.08
N THR A 96 -9.53 10.74 0.33
CA THR A 96 -8.99 12.10 0.50
C THR A 96 -10.11 13.11 0.76
N CYS A 97 -11.32 12.66 1.12
CA CYS A 97 -12.47 13.54 1.29
C CYS A 97 -12.25 14.60 2.37
N HIS A 98 -11.49 14.27 3.42
CA HIS A 98 -11.10 15.18 4.49
C HIS A 98 -10.17 16.32 4.04
N LEU A 99 -9.58 16.24 2.83
CA LEU A 99 -8.69 17.25 2.28
C LEU A 99 -9.40 18.27 1.38
N LYS A 100 -10.69 18.06 1.04
CA LYS A 100 -11.44 18.91 0.09
C LYS A 100 -11.46 20.40 0.46
N GLY A 101 -11.30 20.75 1.73
CA GLY A 101 -11.27 22.13 2.21
C GLY A 101 -9.88 22.80 2.16
N LEU A 102 -8.82 22.07 1.79
CA LEU A 102 -7.44 22.55 1.80
C LEU A 102 -6.96 23.09 0.44
N GLY A 103 -7.83 23.10 -0.58
CA GLY A 103 -7.45 23.43 -1.97
C GLY A 103 -6.85 22.22 -2.70
N ASP A 104 -6.84 22.27 -4.03
CA ASP A 104 -6.46 21.14 -4.91
C ASP A 104 -4.96 20.79 -4.92
N GLU A 105 -4.14 21.37 -4.05
CA GLU A 105 -2.67 21.20 -4.05
C GLU A 105 -2.17 19.77 -3.69
N GLY A 106 -3.08 18.81 -3.50
CA GLY A 106 -2.76 17.40 -3.24
C GLY A 106 -3.61 16.39 -4.02
N ALA A 107 -4.46 16.86 -4.94
CA ALA A 107 -5.21 15.96 -5.81
C ALA A 107 -4.22 15.17 -6.69
N VAL A 108 -4.37 13.85 -6.73
CA VAL A 108 -3.62 13.04 -7.71
C VAL A 108 -4.22 13.36 -9.07
N GLU A 109 -3.57 14.27 -9.79
CA GLU A 109 -3.89 14.52 -11.20
C GLU A 109 -3.56 13.25 -12.01
N PHE A 110 -4.46 12.93 -12.95
CA PHE A 110 -4.40 11.74 -13.80
C PHE A 110 -3.47 11.94 -15.00
#